data_AF-A0A9X6ZPA7-F1
#
_entry.id   AF-A0A9X6ZPA7-F1
#
_cell.length_a   1.000
_cell.length_b   1.000
_cell.length_c   1.000
_cell.angle_alpha   90.00
_cell.angle_beta   90.00
_cell.angle_gamma   90.00
#
_symmetry.space_group_name_H-M   'P 1'
#
loop_
_entity.id
_entity.type
_entity.pdbx_description
1 polymer ?
#
loop_
_entity_poly.entity_id
_entity_poly.type
_entity_poly.pdbx_seq_one_letter_code
_entity_poly.pdbx_strand_id
1 'polypeptide(L)' 'MTDFEKLKVVFDDLDIGYEVEERENNKIILLEAKSHKNVVGYGGFSTEFIFDENEKSKGVSIWE' A
#
# COMPACT_ATOMS: atom_id res chain seq x y z
N MET A 1 -8.63 4.83 -16.71
CA MET A 1 -8.46 4.62 -15.26
C MET A 1 -7.40 3.54 -15.07
N THR A 2 -6.32 3.87 -14.37
CA THR A 2 -5.15 3.02 -14.14
C THR A 2 -5.38 2.05 -12.98
N ASP A 3 -4.48 1.08 -12.75
CA ASP A 3 -4.63 0.15 -11.62
C ASP A 3 -4.36 0.84 -10.29
N PHE A 4 -3.46 1.82 -10.28
CA PHE A 4 -3.24 2.72 -9.14
C PHE A 4 -4.53 3.45 -8.72
N GLU A 5 -5.21 4.12 -9.66
CA GLU A 5 -6.45 4.86 -9.37
C GLU A 5 -7.59 3.94 -8.93
N LYS A 6 -7.69 2.72 -9.48
CA LYS A 6 -8.66 1.72 -8.98
C LYS A 6 -8.39 1.33 -7.53
N LEU A 7 -7.13 1.13 -7.16
CA LEU A 7 -6.79 0.70 -5.80
C LEU A 7 -7.10 1.81 -4.79
N LYS A 8 -6.84 3.07 -5.14
CA LYS A 8 -7.22 4.22 -4.31
C LYS A 8 -8.72 4.29 -4.06
N VAL A 9 -9.54 4.13 -5.11
CA VAL A 9 -11.01 4.11 -4.95
C VAL A 9 -11.44 3.01 -3.97
N VAL A 10 -10.86 1.80 -4.08
CA VAL A 10 -11.17 0.71 -3.16
C VAL A 10 -10.76 1.05 -1.72
N PHE A 11 -9.60 1.67 -1.52
CA PHE A 11 -9.13 2.05 -0.19
C PHE A 11 -9.96 3.17 0.43
N ASP A 12 -10.30 4.19 -0.36
CA ASP A 12 -11.16 5.30 0.06
C ASP A 12 -12.57 4.78 0.40
N ASP A 13 -13.15 3.88 -0.41
CA ASP A 13 -14.46 3.25 -0.18
C ASP A 13 -14.50 2.38 1.09
N LEU A 14 -13.35 1.82 1.48
CA LEU A 14 -13.19 0.96 2.66
C LEU A 14 -12.65 1.71 3.89
N ASP A 15 -12.41 3.02 3.80
CA ASP A 15 -11.79 3.84 4.85
C ASP A 15 -10.44 3.28 5.34
N ILE A 16 -9.64 2.78 4.39
CA ILE A 16 -8.30 2.26 4.64
C ILE A 16 -7.30 3.41 4.43
N GLY A 17 -6.58 3.80 5.48
CA GLY A 17 -5.50 4.79 5.37
C GLY A 17 -4.28 4.22 4.62
N TYR A 18 -3.73 5.02 3.70
CA TYR A 18 -2.52 4.69 2.94
C TYR A 18 -1.68 5.94 2.66
N GLU A 19 -0.40 5.74 2.38
CA GLU A 19 0.53 6.77 1.92
C GLU A 19 0.94 6.47 0.47
N VAL A 20 1.16 7.53 -0.31
CA VAL A 20 1.64 7.41 -1.70
C VAL A 20 3.05 7.96 -1.78
N GLU A 21 3.99 7.15 -2.25
CA GLU A 21 5.38 7.53 -2.48
C GLU A 21 5.78 7.29 -3.94
N GLU A 22 6.78 8.04 -4.40
CA GLU A 22 7.39 7.85 -5.72
C GLU A 22 8.86 7.45 -5.52
N ARG A 23 9.24 6.24 -5.98
CA ARG A 23 10.61 5.71 -5.85
C ARG A 23 11.09 5.14 -7.18
N GLU A 24 12.24 5.61 -7.66
CA GLU A 24 12.92 5.07 -8.86
C GLU A 24 11.99 4.89 -10.08
N ASN A 25 11.21 5.91 -10.44
CA ASN A 25 10.21 5.91 -11.53
C ASN A 25 9.04 4.92 -11.33
N ASN A 26 8.84 4.40 -10.13
CA ASN A 26 7.66 3.63 -9.75
C ASN A 26 6.80 4.47 -8.78
N LYS A 27 5.49 4.35 -8.92
CA LYS A 27 4.55 4.81 -7.89
C LYS A 27 4.31 3.68 -6.90
N ILE A 28 4.22 4.03 -5.63
CA ILE A 28 4.09 3.08 -4.55
C ILE A 28 2.93 3.53 -3.65
N ILE A 29 2.03 2.60 -3.33
CA ILE A 29 1.04 2.79 -2.26
C ILE A 29 1.52 1.98 -1.07
N LEU A 30 1.86 2.66 0.03
CA LEU A 30 2.24 2.06 1.29
C LEU A 30 1.02 1.95 2.20
N LEU A 31 0.78 0.75 2.70
CA LEU A 31 -0.19 0.47 3.74
C LEU A 31 0.57 0.05 5.00
N GLU A 32 0.45 0.84 6.06
CA GLU A 32 0.96 0.47 7.39
C GLU A 32 -0.21 0.00 8.25
N ALA A 33 -0.36 -1.32 8.39
CA ALA A 33 -1.29 -1.87 9.37
C ALA A 33 -0.62 -1.88 10.74
N LYS A 34 -0.56 -0.71 11.39
CA LYS A 34 -0.20 -0.62 12.81
C LYS A 34 -1.33 -1.23 13.61
N SER A 35 -1.13 -2.48 14.05
CA SER A 35 -1.98 -3.10 15.04
C SER A 35 -1.91 -2.27 16.33
N HIS A 36 -2.84 -1.33 16.54
CA HIS A 36 -3.05 -0.71 17.86
C HIS A 36 -3.43 -1.74 18.94
N LYS A 37 -3.60 -3.01 18.57
CA LYS A 37 -3.64 -4.14 19.47
C LYS A 37 -2.21 -4.61 19.73
N ASN A 38 -1.72 -4.35 20.95
CA ASN A 38 -0.51 -5.00 21.47
C ASN A 38 -0.74 -6.52 21.53
N VAL A 39 -0.48 -7.20 20.42
CA VAL A 39 -0.31 -8.65 20.40
C VAL A 39 1.14 -8.90 20.78
N VAL A 40 1.37 -9.56 21.92
CA VAL A 40 2.72 -9.84 22.41
C VAL A 40 3.50 -10.60 21.33
N GLY A 41 4.57 -9.99 20.81
CA GLY A 41 5.42 -10.58 19.78
C GLY A 41 5.04 -10.26 18.33
N TYR A 42 4.06 -9.37 18.09
CA TYR A 42 3.68 -8.96 16.73
C TYR A 42 3.61 -7.43 16.63
N GLY A 43 4.49 -6.84 15.81
CA GLY A 43 4.66 -5.39 15.64
C GLY A 43 3.67 -4.73 14.67
N GLY A 44 2.93 -5.54 13.91
CA GLY A 44 2.13 -5.11 12.77
C GLY A 44 2.67 -5.70 11.47
N PHE A 45 2.18 -5.20 10.35
CA PHE A 45 2.78 -5.47 9.05
C PHE A 45 2.60 -4.24 8.17
N SER A 46 3.53 -4.07 7.24
CA SER A 46 3.43 -3.07 6.20
C SER A 46 3.40 -3.75 4.84
N THR A 47 2.73 -3.11 3.88
CA THR A 47 2.57 -3.63 2.52
C THR A 47 2.79 -2.52 1.52
N GLU A 48 3.61 -2.76 0.50
CA GLU A 48 3.86 -1.86 -0.62
C GLU A 48 3.17 -2.45 -1.85
N PHE A 49 2.28 -1.68 -2.47
CA PHE A 49 1.77 -1.95 -3.80
C PHE A 49 2.60 -1.14 -4.80
N ILE A 50 3.31 -1.85 -5.69
CA ILE A 50 4.29 -1.27 -6.61
C ILE A 50 3.66 -1.15 -7.99
N PHE A 51 3.76 0.04 -8.57
CA PHE A 51 3.25 0.37 -9.90
C PHE A 51 4.37 0.92 -10.78
N ASP A 52 4.32 0.62 -12.08
CA ASP A 52 5.25 1.18 -13.05
C ASP A 52 4.94 2.65 -13.41
N GLU A 53 5.74 3.23 -14.30
CA GLU A 53 5.57 4.61 -14.80
C GLU A 53 4.22 4.86 -15.50
N ASN A 54 3.54 3.81 -15.93
CA ASN A 54 2.20 3.85 -16.53
C ASN A 54 1.10 3.49 -15.52
N GLU A 55 1.44 3.45 -14.22
CA GLU A 55 0.55 3.12 -13.11
C GLU A 55 -0.08 1.71 -13.21
N LYS A 56 0.60 0.79 -13.88
CA LYS A 56 0.23 -0.61 -13.97
C LYS A 56 0.87 -1.38 -12.82
N SER A 57 0.10 -2.28 -12.20
CA SER A 57 0.61 -3.09 -11.08
C SER A 57 1.78 -3.97 -11.52
N LYS A 58 2.89 -3.90 -10.75
CA LYS A 58 4.09 -4.72 -10.90
C LYS A 58 4.21 -5.79 -9.81
N GLY A 59 3.75 -5.50 -8.60
CA GLY A 59 3.85 -6.44 -7.49
C GLY A 59 3.36 -5.90 -6.16
N VAL A 60 3.42 -6.77 -5.15
CA VAL A 60 3.11 -6.47 -3.76
C VAL A 60 4.24 -7.02 -2.89
N SER A 61 4.78 -6.18 -2.02
CA SER A 61 5.77 -6.56 -1.01
C SER A 61 5.14 -6.46 0.37
N ILE A 62 5.48 -7.39 1.27
CA ILE A 62 4.97 -7.43 2.65
C ILE A 62 6.16 -7.58 3.60
N TRP A 63 6.20 -6.80 4.67
CA TRP A 63 7.19 -6.94 5.74
C TRP A 63 6.56 -6.72 7.12
N GLU A 64 7.21 -7.26 8.15
CA GLU A 64 6.82 -7.15 9.57
C GLU A 64 7.60 -6.02 10.26
#